data_AF-A0A9N9B854-F1
#
_entry.id   AF-A0A9N9B854-F1
#
_cell.length_a   1.000
_cell.length_b   1.000
_cell.length_c   1.000
_cell.angle_alpha   90.00
_cell.angle_beta   90.00
_cell.angle_gamma   90.00
#
_symmetry.space_group_name_H-M   'P 1'
#
loop_
_entity.id
_entity.type
_entity.pdbx_description
1 polymer ?
#
loop_
_entity_poly.entity_id
_entity_poly.type
_entity_poly.pdbx_seq_one_letter_code
_entity_poly.pdbx_strand_id
1 'polypeptide(L)'
;YHPNIDDDGSICVNLLKTDVWKPATKISQVLKAIADLLENPNPDDALVASIAEVYNTNKQKFVKTAKDFVKKARLFLILARVKVSIVEELVYGSLSSRNIQNNGFK
;
A
#
# COMPACT_ATOMS: atom_id res chain seq x y z
N TYR A 1 3.24 5.70 6.33
CA TYR A 1 3.48 6.58 7.48
C TYR A 1 2.58 6.17 8.64
N HIS A 2 3.05 5.26 9.48
CA HIS A 2 2.31 4.71 10.61
C HIS A 2 3.30 4.21 11.68
N PRO A 3 3.08 4.40 12.99
CA PRO A 3 4.02 3.94 14.03
C PRO A 3 4.25 2.42 14.02
N ASN A 4 3.20 1.64 13.71
CA ASN A 4 3.24 0.17 13.74
C ASN A 4 3.45 -0.49 12.36
N ILE A 5 3.88 0.27 11.34
CA ILE A 5 4.17 -0.26 10.01
C ILE A 5 5.51 0.33 9.54
N ASP A 6 6.48 -0.52 9.22
CA ASP A 6 7.78 -0.10 8.71
C ASP A 6 7.76 0.20 7.19
N ASP A 7 8.93 0.52 6.63
CA ASP A 7 9.06 0.88 5.22
C ASP A 7 8.89 -0.31 4.26
N ASP A 8 9.08 -1.55 4.74
CA ASP A 8 8.85 -2.78 3.98
C ASP A 8 7.38 -3.24 4.05
N GLY A 9 6.57 -2.58 4.89
CA GLY A 9 5.17 -2.91 5.10
C GLY A 9 4.96 -4.01 6.15
N SER A 10 5.97 -4.34 6.94
CA SER A 10 5.85 -5.26 8.07
C SER A 10 4.89 -4.70 9.11
N ILE A 11 4.09 -5.59 9.70
CA ILE A 11 3.10 -5.26 10.72
C ILE A 11 3.03 -6.38 11.75
N CYS A 12 3.02 -6.03 13.03
CA CYS A 12 2.79 -6.96 14.11
C CYS A 12 1.30 -7.00 14.45
N VAL A 13 0.61 -8.08 14.05
CA VAL A 13 -0.81 -8.28 14.39
C VAL A 13 -0.90 -9.24 15.57
N ASN A 14 -1.44 -8.77 16.71
CA ASN A 14 -1.50 -9.56 17.94
C ASN A 14 -2.19 -10.92 17.77
N LEU A 15 -3.21 -11.01 16.92
CA LEU A 15 -3.94 -12.24 16.63
C LEU A 15 -3.11 -13.33 15.94
N LEU A 16 -1.98 -12.96 15.32
CA LEU A 16 -1.10 -13.87 14.61
C LEU A 16 0.09 -14.35 15.47
N LYS A 17 0.21 -13.87 16.72
CA LYS A 17 1.23 -14.37 17.65
C LYS A 17 0.98 -15.83 17.99
N THR A 18 2.04 -16.61 18.12
CA THR A 18 2.00 -18.09 18.24
C THR A 18 1.18 -18.57 19.44
N ASP A 19 1.13 -17.79 20.51
CA ASP A 19 0.39 -18.03 21.75
C ASP A 19 -1.08 -17.57 21.68
N VAL A 20 -1.43 -16.69 20.74
CA VAL A 20 -2.77 -16.12 20.55
C VAL A 20 -3.53 -16.81 19.41
N TRP A 21 -2.83 -17.18 18.35
CA TRP A 21 -3.41 -17.79 17.15
C TRP A 21 -4.11 -19.12 17.47
N LYS A 22 -5.29 -19.33 16.87
CA LYS A 22 -6.05 -20.57 16.94
C LYS A 22 -6.44 -20.99 15.52
N PRO A 23 -6.55 -22.30 15.22
CA PRO A 23 -7.06 -22.76 13.92
C PRO A 23 -8.45 -22.24 13.56
N ALA A 24 -9.24 -21.83 14.58
CA ALA A 24 -10.57 -21.24 14.40
C ALA A 24 -10.54 -19.73 14.09
N THR A 25 -9.37 -19.07 14.13
CA THR A 25 -9.26 -17.64 13.86
C THR A 25 -9.58 -17.37 12.38
N LYS A 26 -10.61 -16.55 12.15
CA LYS A 26 -11.10 -16.21 10.82
C LYS A 26 -10.28 -15.06 10.23
N ILE A 27 -10.12 -15.06 8.91
CA ILE A 27 -9.51 -13.95 8.16
C ILE A 27 -10.20 -12.62 8.47
N SER A 28 -11.52 -12.60 8.63
CA SER A 28 -12.27 -11.37 8.97
C SER A 28 -11.84 -10.76 10.31
N GLN A 29 -11.45 -11.58 11.28
CA GLN A 29 -10.94 -11.11 12.58
C GLN A 29 -9.55 -10.48 12.43
N VAL A 30 -8.69 -11.08 11.60
CA VAL A 30 -7.37 -10.54 11.29
C VAL A 30 -7.47 -9.20 10.56
N LEU A 31 -8.31 -9.12 9.51
CA LEU A 31 -8.54 -7.88 8.76
C LEU A 31 -9.11 -6.77 9.65
N LYS A 32 -10.05 -7.12 10.55
CA LYS A 32 -10.60 -6.17 11.50
C LYS A 32 -9.53 -5.67 12.50
N ALA A 33 -8.68 -6.56 13.02
CA ALA A 33 -7.59 -6.15 13.90
C ALA A 33 -6.59 -5.21 13.20
N ILE A 34 -6.31 -5.42 11.91
CA ILE A 34 -5.47 -4.52 11.11
C ILE A 34 -6.16 -3.16 10.93
N ALA A 35 -7.45 -3.14 10.59
CA ALA A 35 -8.22 -1.89 10.45
C ALA A 35 -8.25 -1.10 11.77
N ASP A 36 -8.52 -1.79 12.88
CA ASP A 36 -8.53 -1.20 14.21
C ASP A 36 -7.15 -0.60 14.56
N LEU A 37 -6.05 -1.26 14.19
CA LEU A 37 -4.67 -0.76 14.39
C LEU A 37 -4.34 0.46 13.52
N LEU A 38 -4.82 0.50 12.28
CA LEU A 38 -4.63 1.63 11.37
C LEU A 38 -5.36 2.89 11.86
N GLU A 39 -6.54 2.73 12.45
CA GLU A 39 -7.30 3.82 13.05
C GLU A 39 -6.72 4.26 14.39
N ASN A 40 -6.22 3.30 15.18
CA ASN A 40 -5.73 3.51 16.54
C ASN A 40 -4.29 2.99 16.69
N PRO A 41 -3.28 3.79 16.27
CA PRO A 41 -1.88 3.40 16.42
C PRO A 41 -1.50 3.13 17.88
N ASN A 42 -0.68 2.11 18.09
CA ASN A 42 -0.15 1.75 19.41
C ASN A 42 1.30 2.23 19.56
N PRO A 43 1.57 3.37 20.24
CA PRO A 43 2.92 3.90 20.38
C PRO A 43 3.86 3.02 21.22
N ASP A 44 3.32 2.21 22.14
CA ASP A 44 4.13 1.36 23.03
C ASP A 44 4.72 0.13 22.32
N ASP A 45 4.13 -0.26 21.18
CA ASP A 45 4.56 -1.38 20.34
C ASP A 45 4.89 -0.88 18.91
N ALA A 46 5.48 0.31 18.82
CA ALA A 46 5.81 0.94 17.55
C ALA A 46 7.04 0.30 16.90
N LEU A 47 6.92 -0.08 15.62
CA LEU A 47 8.04 -0.48 14.78
C LEU A 47 8.91 0.73 14.38
N VAL A 48 8.28 1.91 14.28
CA VAL A 48 8.95 3.16 13.90
C VAL A 48 8.84 4.18 15.03
N ALA A 49 9.82 4.15 15.95
CA ALA A 49 9.84 4.98 17.15
C ALA A 49 9.72 6.49 16.86
N SER A 50 10.35 6.97 15.78
CA SER A 50 10.29 8.39 15.40
C SER A 50 8.88 8.86 15.02
N ILE A 51 8.06 7.98 14.42
CA ILE A 51 6.66 8.30 14.11
C ILE A 51 5.81 8.24 15.39
N ALA A 52 6.10 7.30 16.30
CA ALA A 52 5.43 7.20 17.60
C ALA A 52 5.68 8.45 18.48
N GLU A 53 6.91 8.97 18.48
CA GLU A 53 7.23 10.21 19.20
C GLU A 53 6.40 11.39 18.67
N VAL A 54 6.32 11.56 17.35
CA VAL A 54 5.50 12.62 16.74
C VAL A 54 4.02 12.40 17.03
N TYR A 55 3.55 11.15 17.02
CA TYR A 55 2.17 10.80 17.36
C TYR A 55 1.79 11.22 18.78
N ASN A 56 2.69 11.00 19.75
CA ASN A 56 2.50 11.33 21.17
C ASN A 56 2.67 12.83 21.46
N THR A 57 3.64 13.48 20.83
CA THR A 57 4.00 14.87 21.13
C THR A 57 3.24 15.90 20.30
N ASN A 58 2.87 15.56 19.06
CA ASN A 58 2.21 16.47 18.14
C ASN A 58 1.27 15.73 17.17
N LYS A 59 0.10 15.36 17.69
CA LYS A 59 -0.96 14.67 16.93
C LYS A 59 -1.37 15.39 15.65
N GLN A 60 -1.41 16.72 15.64
CA GLN A 60 -1.79 17.49 14.44
C GLN A 60 -0.75 17.35 13.33
N LYS A 61 0.55 17.43 13.66
CA LYS A 61 1.65 17.18 12.72
C LYS A 61 1.59 15.76 12.18
N PHE A 62 1.40 14.76 13.05
CA PHE A 62 1.22 13.37 12.66
C PHE A 62 0.11 13.21 11.60
N VAL A 63 -1.08 13.73 11.88
CA VAL A 63 -2.23 13.63 10.95
C VAL A 63 -1.95 14.32 9.62
N LYS A 64 -1.33 15.51 9.64
CA LYS A 64 -0.96 16.24 8.43
C LYS A 64 0.01 15.42 7.57
N THR A 65 1.10 14.94 8.17
CA THR A 65 2.12 14.14 7.47
C THR A 65 1.54 12.84 6.94
N ALA A 66 0.70 12.15 7.71
CA ALA A 66 0.03 10.93 7.26
C ALA A 66 -0.87 11.19 6.03
N LYS A 67 -1.68 12.27 6.05
CA LYS A 67 -2.51 12.66 4.91
C LYS A 67 -1.68 12.98 3.67
N ASP A 68 -0.59 13.73 3.83
CA ASP A 68 0.29 14.10 2.72
C ASP A 68 1.02 12.89 2.14
N PHE A 69 1.44 11.94 2.98
CA PHE A 69 2.02 10.66 2.57
C PHE A 69 1.02 9.85 1.72
N VAL A 70 -0.23 9.71 2.17
CA VAL A 70 -1.28 8.98 1.42
C VAL A 70 -1.55 9.64 0.08
N LYS A 71 -1.65 10.98 0.01
CA LYS A 71 -1.85 11.70 -1.26
C LYS A 71 -0.71 11.42 -2.26
N LYS A 72 0.54 11.45 -1.80
CA LYS A 72 1.72 11.17 -2.65
C LYS A 72 1.73 9.72 -3.14
N ALA A 73 1.51 8.76 -2.25
CA ALA A 73 1.45 7.34 -2.61
C ALA A 73 0.32 7.04 -3.61
N ARG A 74 -0.86 7.64 -3.40
CA ARG A 74 -1.99 7.54 -4.33
C ARG A 74 -1.64 8.06 -5.72
N LEU A 75 -0.99 9.24 -5.78
CA LEU A 75 -0.54 9.81 -7.05
C LEU A 75 0.44 8.87 -7.76
N PHE A 76 1.40 8.28 -7.03
CA PHE A 76 2.34 7.31 -7.57
C PHE A 76 1.63 6.07 -8.16
N LEU A 77 0.66 5.49 -7.45
CA LEU A 77 -0.10 4.33 -7.94
C LEU A 77 -0.96 4.64 -9.16
N ILE A 78 -1.54 5.84 -9.24
CA ILE A 78 -2.30 6.28 -10.41
C ILE A 78 -1.35 6.48 -11.59
N LEU A 79 -0.24 7.18 -11.40
CA LEU A 79 0.76 7.39 -12.45
C LEU A 79 1.37 6.08 -12.93
N ALA A 80 1.64 5.13 -12.04
CA ALA A 80 2.12 3.80 -12.40
C ALA A 80 1.09 3.05 -13.26
N ARG A 81 -0.19 3.10 -12.88
CA ARG A 81 -1.30 2.53 -13.69
C ARG A 81 -1.41 3.19 -15.06
N VAL A 82 -1.38 4.53 -15.12
CA VAL A 82 -1.42 5.28 -16.39
C VAL A 82 -0.20 4.95 -17.25
N LYS A 83 1.00 4.86 -16.66
CA LYS A 83 2.22 4.53 -17.39
C LYS A 83 2.18 3.10 -17.93
N VAL A 84 1.63 2.14 -17.19
CA VAL A 84 1.38 0.78 -17.70
C VAL A 84 0.39 0.82 -18.87
N SER A 85 -0.74 1.53 -18.75
CA SER A 85 -1.72 1.65 -19.83
C SER A 85 -1.16 2.33 -21.09
N ILE A 86 -0.37 3.41 -20.95
CA ILE A 86 0.27 4.08 -22.09
C ILE A 86 1.32 3.16 -22.74
N VAL A 87 2.08 2.39 -21.95
CA VAL A 87 3.04 1.44 -22.50
C VAL A 87 2.34 0.32 -23.26
N GLU A 88 1.22 -0.22 -22.76
CA GLU A 88 0.42 -1.20 -23.51
C GLU A 88 -0.12 -0.61 -24.81
N GLU A 89 -0.66 0.61 -24.80
CA GLU A 89 -1.21 1.26 -26.00
C GLU A 89 -0.12 1.56 -27.04
N LEU A 90 1.09 1.94 -26.62
CA LEU A 90 2.22 2.16 -27.53
C LEU A 90 2.83 0.85 -28.06
N VAL A 91 2.93 -0.18 -27.21
CA VAL A 91 3.50 -1.48 -27.61
C VAL A 91 2.52 -2.23 -28.51
N TYR A 92 1.25 -2.36 -28.12
CA TYR A 92 0.23 -3.08 -28.91
C TYR A 92 -0.31 -2.24 -30.08
N GLY A 93 -0.40 -0.92 -29.95
CA GLY A 93 -0.76 -0.03 -31.05
C GLY A 93 0.27 -0.05 -32.19
N SER A 94 1.57 -0.15 -31.89
CA SER A 94 2.61 -0.26 -32.94
C SER A 94 2.66 -1.63 -33.64
N LEU A 95 2.16 -2.69 -32.99
CA LEU A 95 2.08 -4.04 -33.54
C LEU A 95 0.85 -4.20 -34.46
N SER A 96 -0.26 -3.50 -34.17
CA SER A 96 -1.45 -3.50 -35.04
C SER A 96 -1.21 -2.84 -36.40
N SER A 97 -0.29 -1.85 -36.48
CA SER A 97 0.00 -1.15 -37.74
C SER A 97 0.97 -1.88 -38.68
N ARG A 98 1.59 -3.00 -38.27
CA ARG A 98 2.56 -3.74 -39.12
C ARG A 98 1.98 -4.89 -39.93
N ASN A 99 0.69 -5.19 -39.84
CA ASN A 99 0.07 -6.36 -40.51
C ASN A 99 -0.82 -6.03 -41.73
N ILE A 100 -0.73 -4.84 -42.34
CA ILE A 100 -1.57 -4.48 -43.51
C ILE A 100 -0.76 -4.32 -44.82
N GLN A 101 0.53 -4.69 -44.88
CA GLN A 101 1.33 -4.57 -46.12
C GLN A 101 2.00 -5.86 -46.62
N ASN A 102 1.43 -7.06 -46.40
CA ASN A 102 1.96 -8.28 -47.02
C ASN A 102 0.88 -9.21 -47.58
N ASN A 103 -0.04 -8.67 -48.39
CA ASN A 103 -0.91 -9.46 -49.27
C ASN A 103 -1.08 -8.76 -50.63
N GLY A 104 0.03 -8.52 -51.32
CA GLY A 104 0.04 -7.95 -52.66
C GLY A 104 1.08 -8.62 -53.55
N PHE A 105 0.60 -9.51 -54.42
CA PHE A 105 1.16 -9.83 -55.74
C PHE A 105 2.67 -10.15 -55.85
N LYS A 106 3.02 -11.44 -55.90
CA LYS A 106 3.32 -12.21 -57.12
C LYS A 106 3.77 -13.62 -56.78
#